data_AF-A0A448ZE33-F1
#
_entry.id   AF-A0A448ZE33-F1
#
_cell.length_a   1.000
_cell.length_b   1.000
_cell.length_c   1.000
_cell.angle_alpha   90.00
_cell.angle_beta   90.00
_cell.angle_gamma   90.00
#
_symmetry.space_group_name_H-M   'P 1'
#
loop_
_entity.id
_entity.type
_entity.pdbx_description
1 polymer ?
#
loop_
_entity_poly.entity_id
_entity_poly.type
_entity_poly.pdbx_seq_one_letter_code
_entity_poly.pdbx_strand_id
1 'polypeptide(L)'
;MRLIPRDTAQKTPMRGVLDSRWARSKQAAIDPSGGLRQSRQSDRDVSFAPTIQTTERSVHKTKAEKIATMVNEIEYDPDNDYFAILGVSPVVTQAELKKRYKKLVLKLHPDKHPLGARKYFHVPFTRMQKAYDILKDHSEHMMYYHYRMRYYTKMFFQSKSNGWSEYLCELSWKHKHKIDTETKKIDALISISEKWKQEEKKRRDTQRAQEEEHRKEHERQKEIQAEKRRQEEEEAERQKRKREEQAKEREKRATEDEAEDNAELKAELKAELKEVQLEFEIWELRQKVKRAKEVENRESELRLLDEKRDKAIQELNEALNDKMENLRNEFRRKTQTREEQHEREVQNKKAFHETERETQKIDRKRVRDSYRSWDNEMRSIVEGDGPPPAKAPKRPDFYKPCFGRKKNGTYCRFCKKAGGFCSMHADQKW
;
A
#
# COMPACT_ATOMS: atom_id res chain seq x y z
N MET A 1 -2.94 -29.24 -36.14
CA MET A 1 -3.07 -28.66 -37.50
C MET A 1 -4.05 -27.51 -37.43
N ARG A 2 -3.63 -26.31 -37.88
CA ARG A 2 -4.49 -25.13 -38.06
C ARG A 2 -5.60 -25.46 -39.06
N LEU A 3 -6.73 -24.74 -38.98
CA LEU A 3 -7.38 -24.04 -40.11
C LEU A 3 -8.68 -23.35 -39.65
N ILE A 4 -8.65 -22.02 -39.65
CA ILE A 4 -9.76 -21.08 -39.97
C ILE A 4 -9.45 -20.66 -41.45
N PRO A 5 -10.34 -20.21 -42.38
CA PRO A 5 -11.50 -19.30 -42.20
C PRO A 5 -12.66 -19.35 -43.25
N ARG A 6 -13.56 -18.34 -43.17
CA ARG A 6 -14.46 -17.69 -44.18
C ARG A 6 -15.97 -17.83 -43.92
N ASP A 7 -16.66 -16.77 -43.54
CA ASP A 7 -17.13 -15.57 -44.30
C ASP A 7 -18.46 -15.81 -45.03
N THR A 8 -19.52 -15.12 -44.61
CA THR A 8 -20.41 -14.39 -45.54
C THR A 8 -20.89 -13.08 -44.92
N ALA A 9 -20.64 -12.02 -45.68
CA ALA A 9 -21.01 -10.64 -45.45
C ALA A 9 -22.35 -10.31 -46.12
N GLN A 10 -23.05 -9.28 -45.62
CA GLN A 10 -23.88 -8.32 -46.36
C GLN A 10 -24.26 -7.18 -45.39
N LYS A 11 -23.47 -6.10 -45.32
CA LYS A 11 -23.53 -4.83 -46.10
C LYS A 11 -24.67 -3.87 -45.71
N THR A 12 -24.26 -2.83 -45.00
CA THR A 12 -24.80 -1.46 -44.92
C THR A 12 -25.10 -0.80 -46.28
N PRO A 13 -25.82 0.33 -46.29
CA PRO A 13 -25.18 1.54 -46.80
C PRO A 13 -25.32 2.79 -45.90
N MET A 14 -24.53 3.79 -46.30
CA MET A 14 -23.99 4.95 -45.59
C MET A 14 -24.88 6.21 -45.57
N ARG A 15 -24.65 7.00 -44.50
CA ARG A 15 -24.53 8.48 -44.34
C ARG A 15 -25.13 9.47 -45.36
N GLY A 16 -25.67 10.56 -44.80
CA GLY A 16 -25.77 11.92 -45.37
C GLY A 16 -26.85 12.77 -44.66
N VAL A 17 -26.58 13.49 -43.55
CA VAL A 17 -26.03 14.88 -43.43
C VAL A 17 -27.14 15.97 -43.32
N LEU A 18 -26.98 16.87 -42.32
CA LEU A 18 -27.66 18.16 -42.01
C LEU A 18 -29.07 18.05 -41.34
N ASP A 19 -29.47 18.82 -40.31
CA ASP A 19 -28.89 19.98 -39.64
C ASP A 19 -29.56 20.25 -38.26
N SER A 20 -28.72 20.60 -37.26
CA SER A 20 -28.87 21.63 -36.21
C SER A 20 -30.20 22.01 -35.54
N ARG A 21 -30.28 21.84 -34.21
CA ARG A 21 -30.29 22.92 -33.17
C ARG A 21 -30.65 22.36 -31.79
N TRP A 22 -29.66 21.97 -30.99
CA TRP A 22 -29.17 22.66 -29.78
C TRP A 22 -30.18 22.85 -28.64
N ALA A 23 -30.06 21.97 -27.66
CA ALA A 23 -30.23 22.27 -26.25
C ALA A 23 -29.02 23.10 -25.74
N ARG A 24 -29.25 24.03 -24.81
CA ARG A 24 -28.28 24.35 -23.74
C ARG A 24 -28.88 25.17 -22.60
N SER A 25 -28.65 24.69 -21.38
CA SER A 25 -28.77 25.36 -20.08
C SER A 25 -27.85 26.58 -19.93
N LYS A 26 -28.16 27.45 -18.94
CA LYS A 26 -27.26 28.12 -17.96
C LYS A 26 -28.12 29.04 -17.08
N GLN A 27 -28.16 28.89 -15.75
CA GLN A 27 -27.22 29.34 -14.69
C GLN A 27 -27.22 30.85 -14.39
N ALA A 28 -27.20 31.15 -13.09
CA ALA A 28 -27.44 32.42 -12.40
C ALA A 28 -26.21 33.34 -12.25
N ALA A 29 -26.47 34.62 -11.93
CA ALA A 29 -25.62 35.64 -11.26
C ALA A 29 -26.58 36.79 -10.82
N ILE A 30 -26.74 37.23 -9.57
CA ILE A 30 -25.87 37.87 -8.55
C ILE A 30 -25.39 39.31 -8.92
N ASP A 31 -26.15 40.29 -8.36
CA ASP A 31 -25.79 41.57 -7.67
C ASP A 31 -25.03 42.71 -8.41
N PRO A 32 -24.86 43.95 -7.84
CA PRO A 32 -25.59 44.72 -6.80
C PRO A 32 -25.73 46.25 -7.10
N SER A 33 -26.30 47.02 -6.15
CA SER A 33 -25.83 48.35 -5.66
C SER A 33 -26.64 49.63 -5.95
N GLY A 34 -27.05 50.28 -4.85
CA GLY A 34 -27.12 51.75 -4.67
C GLY A 34 -28.51 52.39 -4.85
N GLY A 35 -29.15 53.06 -3.89
CA GLY A 35 -28.74 53.55 -2.57
C GLY A 35 -29.30 54.97 -2.34
N LEU A 36 -29.67 55.26 -1.07
CA LEU A 36 -30.02 56.56 -0.42
C LEU A 36 -31.48 57.05 -0.53
N ARG A 37 -32.24 57.06 0.60
CA ARG A 37 -32.34 58.08 1.71
C ARG A 37 -33.15 59.32 1.26
N GLN A 38 -34.06 59.95 2.01
CA GLN A 38 -34.49 60.01 3.42
C GLN A 38 -35.89 60.69 3.42
N SER A 39 -36.89 60.22 4.18
CA SER A 39 -37.30 60.67 5.54
C SER A 39 -38.01 62.04 5.64
N ARG A 40 -39.17 62.00 6.35
CA ARG A 40 -39.98 63.08 6.97
C ARG A 40 -40.89 63.83 5.99
N GLN A 41 -42.19 64.01 6.24
CA GLN A 41 -42.82 64.37 7.52
C GLN A 41 -44.15 63.62 7.78
N SER A 42 -44.39 63.45 9.07
CA SER A 42 -45.66 63.14 9.71
C SER A 42 -46.76 64.11 9.30
N ASP A 43 -47.97 63.59 9.10
CA ASP A 43 -49.13 64.08 9.84
C ASP A 43 -50.15 62.96 10.04
N ARG A 44 -50.70 62.97 11.26
CA ARG A 44 -51.77 62.10 11.72
C ARG A 44 -53.04 62.45 10.95
N ASP A 45 -53.84 61.45 10.58
CA ASP A 45 -55.25 61.38 10.99
C ASP A 45 -55.91 60.06 10.54
N VAL A 46 -56.12 59.20 11.54
CA VAL A 46 -57.31 58.40 11.87
C VAL A 46 -58.25 57.90 10.75
N SER A 47 -58.46 56.57 10.79
CA SER A 47 -59.55 55.76 10.19
C SER A 47 -59.47 55.53 8.67
N PHE A 48 -59.53 54.32 8.12
CA PHE A 48 -60.41 53.17 8.34
C PHE A 48 -59.75 51.92 7.69
N ALA A 49 -60.10 50.71 8.13
CA ALA A 49 -59.48 49.44 7.69
C ALA A 49 -59.50 49.18 6.16
N PRO A 50 -58.47 48.56 5.57
CA PRO A 50 -58.45 48.24 4.15
C PRO A 50 -59.23 46.94 3.85
N THR A 51 -60.32 47.07 3.10
CA THR A 51 -61.06 45.98 2.46
C THR A 51 -60.19 45.31 1.40
N ILE A 52 -59.88 44.03 1.60
CA ILE A 52 -59.31 43.16 0.55
C ILE A 52 -60.40 42.95 -0.52
N GLN A 53 -60.14 43.45 -1.72
CA GLN A 53 -60.92 43.11 -2.92
C GLN A 53 -60.68 41.64 -3.28
N THR A 54 -61.60 40.77 -2.90
CA THR A 54 -61.72 39.43 -3.49
C THR A 54 -62.33 39.56 -4.87
N THR A 55 -61.62 39.06 -5.89
CA THR A 55 -62.09 38.93 -7.27
C THR A 55 -63.40 38.13 -7.32
N GLU A 56 -64.50 38.77 -7.71
CA GLU A 56 -65.77 38.08 -7.99
C GLU A 56 -65.67 37.29 -9.29
N ARG A 57 -65.81 35.97 -9.16
CA ARG A 57 -65.83 35.01 -10.26
C ARG A 57 -67.22 35.05 -10.90
N SER A 58 -67.30 35.47 -12.16
CA SER A 58 -68.51 35.44 -13.00
C SER A 58 -69.21 34.08 -12.95
N VAL A 59 -70.35 34.00 -12.26
CA VAL A 59 -71.21 32.82 -12.25
C VAL A 59 -72.07 32.83 -13.51
N HIS A 60 -71.66 32.09 -14.52
CA HIS A 60 -72.54 31.78 -15.64
C HIS A 60 -73.66 30.85 -15.15
N LYS A 61 -74.87 31.41 -15.02
CA LYS A 61 -76.09 30.65 -14.70
C LYS A 61 -76.27 29.47 -15.67
N THR A 62 -76.63 28.32 -15.12
CA THR A 62 -76.81 27.09 -15.89
C THR A 62 -78.00 27.21 -16.84
N LYS A 63 -78.00 26.43 -17.93
CA LYS A 63 -79.09 26.41 -18.92
C LYS A 63 -80.46 26.12 -18.28
N ALA A 64 -80.49 25.31 -17.22
CA ALA A 64 -81.69 25.00 -16.46
C ALA A 64 -82.22 26.19 -15.64
N GLU A 65 -81.34 27.01 -15.04
CA GLU A 65 -81.73 28.21 -14.29
C GLU A 65 -82.25 29.32 -15.22
N LYS A 66 -81.69 29.47 -16.42
CA LYS A 66 -82.23 30.39 -17.44
C LYS A 66 -83.64 30.00 -17.88
N ILE A 67 -83.87 28.71 -18.12
CA ILE A 67 -85.19 28.17 -18.48
C ILE A 67 -86.18 28.38 -17.32
N ALA A 68 -85.78 28.14 -16.07
CA ALA A 68 -86.63 28.35 -14.90
C ALA A 68 -87.04 29.82 -14.70
N THR A 69 -86.15 30.79 -14.98
CA THR A 69 -86.52 32.23 -14.96
C THR A 69 -87.44 32.64 -16.11
N MET A 70 -87.27 32.08 -17.33
CA MET A 70 -88.14 32.42 -18.47
C MET A 70 -89.56 31.86 -18.33
N VAL A 71 -89.73 30.72 -17.65
CA VAL A 71 -91.02 30.07 -17.41
C VAL A 71 -91.97 30.91 -16.53
N ASN A 72 -91.45 31.87 -15.76
CA ASN A 72 -92.25 32.76 -14.90
C ASN A 72 -92.71 34.07 -15.55
N GLU A 73 -92.30 34.38 -16.79
CA GLU A 73 -92.60 35.68 -17.45
C GLU A 73 -93.61 35.59 -18.60
N ILE A 74 -94.05 34.39 -19.00
CA ILE A 74 -94.99 34.21 -20.12
C ILE A 74 -96.44 34.28 -19.60
N GLU A 75 -96.90 35.47 -19.24
CA GLU A 75 -98.33 35.73 -19.05
C GLU A 75 -99.03 35.95 -20.41
N TYR A 76 -100.23 35.35 -20.59
CA TYR A 76 -101.01 35.53 -21.80
C TYR A 76 -101.83 36.81 -21.71
N ASP A 77 -101.55 37.76 -22.61
CA ASP A 77 -102.32 39.00 -22.79
C ASP A 77 -103.26 38.85 -24.01
N PRO A 78 -104.60 38.92 -23.83
CA PRO A 78 -105.56 38.81 -24.92
C PRO A 78 -105.46 39.93 -25.97
N ASP A 79 -105.02 41.13 -25.57
CA ASP A 79 -104.91 42.28 -26.48
C ASP A 79 -103.64 42.22 -27.34
N ASN A 80 -102.68 41.38 -26.98
CA ASN A 80 -101.40 41.19 -27.67
C ASN A 80 -101.12 39.71 -28.00
N ASP A 81 -102.10 39.00 -28.57
CA ASP A 81 -101.91 37.60 -29.00
C ASP A 81 -100.80 37.48 -30.06
N TYR A 82 -99.75 36.71 -29.77
CA TYR A 82 -98.59 36.51 -30.64
C TYR A 82 -98.96 35.83 -31.96
N PHE A 83 -99.98 34.97 -31.96
CA PHE A 83 -100.48 34.37 -33.20
C PHE A 83 -101.20 35.41 -34.06
N ALA A 84 -101.94 36.33 -33.44
CA ALA A 84 -102.65 37.41 -34.13
C ALA A 84 -101.67 38.46 -34.70
N ILE A 85 -100.63 38.84 -33.94
CA ILE A 85 -99.59 39.79 -34.37
C ILE A 85 -98.88 39.32 -35.64
N LEU A 86 -98.58 38.02 -35.74
CA LEU A 86 -97.97 37.42 -36.93
C LEU A 86 -98.99 37.00 -38.01
N GLY A 87 -100.27 37.03 -37.69
CA GLY A 87 -101.37 36.63 -38.59
C GLY A 87 -101.29 35.15 -38.99
N VAL A 88 -101.01 34.27 -38.02
CA VAL A 88 -100.84 32.82 -38.22
C VAL A 88 -101.81 32.00 -37.36
N SER A 89 -102.17 30.81 -37.84
CA SER A 89 -102.99 29.86 -37.08
C SER A 89 -102.18 29.18 -35.96
N PRO A 90 -102.79 28.75 -34.84
CA PRO A 90 -102.13 27.97 -33.79
C PRO A 90 -101.52 26.63 -34.26
N VAL A 91 -101.97 26.11 -35.41
CA VAL A 91 -101.50 24.85 -36.01
C VAL A 91 -100.44 25.09 -37.11
N VAL A 92 -99.81 26.28 -37.12
CA VAL A 92 -98.86 26.66 -38.17
C VAL A 92 -97.57 25.84 -38.10
N THR A 93 -97.06 25.44 -39.26
CA THR A 93 -95.75 24.78 -39.35
C THR A 93 -94.61 25.81 -39.19
N GLN A 94 -93.47 25.40 -38.64
CA GLN A 94 -92.30 26.29 -38.48
C GLN A 94 -91.85 26.94 -39.81
N ALA A 95 -92.01 26.23 -40.92
CA ALA A 95 -91.69 26.74 -42.25
C ALA A 95 -92.60 27.91 -42.67
N GLU A 96 -93.89 27.82 -42.37
CA GLU A 96 -94.87 28.88 -42.65
C GLU A 96 -94.71 30.07 -41.71
N LEU A 97 -94.47 29.82 -40.41
CA LEU A 97 -94.16 30.85 -39.42
C LEU A 97 -92.98 31.72 -39.86
N LYS A 98 -91.88 31.09 -40.29
CA LYS A 98 -90.68 31.79 -40.79
C LYS A 98 -90.96 32.60 -42.06
N LYS A 99 -91.79 32.10 -42.98
CA LYS A 99 -92.19 32.83 -44.20
C LYS A 99 -92.99 34.08 -43.87
N ARG A 100 -93.95 33.98 -42.93
CA ARG A 100 -94.79 35.10 -42.48
C ARG A 100 -93.98 36.17 -41.76
N TYR A 101 -93.11 35.75 -40.84
CA TYR A 101 -92.18 36.64 -40.14
C TYR A 101 -91.33 37.45 -41.12
N LYS A 102 -90.68 36.80 -42.10
CA LYS A 102 -89.86 37.50 -43.11
C LYS A 102 -90.65 38.57 -43.89
N LYS A 103 -91.90 38.28 -44.27
CA LYS A 103 -92.76 39.24 -44.97
C LYS A 103 -93.10 40.45 -44.10
N LEU A 104 -93.34 40.24 -42.80
CA LEU A 104 -93.66 41.33 -41.86
C LEU A 104 -92.43 42.16 -41.51
N VAL A 105 -91.26 41.54 -41.31
CA VAL A 105 -89.98 42.24 -41.11
C VAL A 105 -89.71 43.20 -42.26
N LEU A 106 -89.86 42.75 -43.51
CA LEU A 106 -89.61 43.61 -44.68
C LEU A 106 -90.57 44.80 -44.76
N LYS A 107 -91.79 44.68 -44.25
CA LYS A 107 -92.79 45.77 -44.20
C LYS A 107 -92.51 46.76 -43.08
N LEU A 108 -92.03 46.27 -41.92
CA LEU A 108 -91.86 47.06 -40.70
C LEU A 108 -90.41 47.48 -40.43
N HIS A 109 -89.48 47.15 -41.34
CA HIS A 109 -88.06 47.43 -41.13
C HIS A 109 -87.80 48.94 -41.03
N PRO A 110 -87.17 49.45 -39.95
CA PRO A 110 -87.00 50.89 -39.72
C PRO A 110 -86.15 51.59 -40.79
N ASP A 111 -85.34 50.83 -41.53
CA ASP A 111 -84.48 51.34 -42.61
C ASP A 111 -85.24 51.67 -43.90
N LYS A 112 -86.39 51.02 -44.14
CA LYS A 112 -87.19 51.25 -45.35
C LYS A 112 -88.15 52.44 -45.25
N HIS A 113 -88.23 53.06 -44.08
CA HIS A 113 -89.18 54.12 -43.77
C HIS A 113 -88.47 55.47 -43.53
N PRO A 114 -89.05 56.60 -44.00
CA PRO A 114 -88.46 57.92 -43.83
C PRO A 114 -88.27 58.29 -42.35
N LEU A 115 -87.23 59.08 -42.05
CA LEU A 115 -86.72 59.34 -40.68
C LEU A 115 -87.80 59.79 -39.67
N GLY A 116 -88.82 60.52 -40.11
CA GLY A 116 -89.93 60.98 -39.25
C GLY A 116 -90.92 59.89 -38.83
N ALA A 117 -91.01 58.78 -39.56
CA ALA A 117 -92.00 57.71 -39.32
C ALA A 117 -91.44 56.49 -38.55
N ARG A 118 -90.11 56.42 -38.31
CA ARG A 118 -89.46 55.26 -37.67
C ARG A 118 -90.03 54.91 -36.30
N LYS A 119 -90.41 55.92 -35.50
CA LYS A 119 -90.96 55.71 -34.15
C LYS A 119 -92.27 54.92 -34.17
N TYR A 120 -93.12 55.14 -35.19
CA TYR A 120 -94.40 54.44 -35.33
C TYR A 120 -94.23 52.97 -35.74
N PHE A 121 -93.19 52.64 -36.50
CA PHE A 121 -92.91 51.26 -36.92
C PHE A 121 -92.05 50.48 -35.90
N HIS A 122 -91.32 51.17 -35.02
CA HIS A 122 -90.48 50.53 -34.01
C HIS A 122 -91.30 49.67 -33.03
N VAL A 123 -92.41 50.18 -32.50
CA VAL A 123 -93.25 49.45 -31.53
C VAL A 123 -93.84 48.14 -32.10
N PRO A 124 -94.52 48.13 -33.27
CA PRO A 124 -95.02 46.89 -33.86
C PRO A 124 -93.89 45.96 -34.30
N PHE A 125 -92.74 46.49 -34.72
CA PHE A 125 -91.56 45.68 -35.04
C PHE A 125 -91.05 44.91 -33.83
N THR A 126 -90.89 45.57 -32.67
CA THR A 126 -90.47 44.91 -31.43
C THR A 126 -91.47 43.83 -30.99
N ARG A 127 -92.78 44.09 -31.11
CA ARG A 127 -93.82 43.10 -30.76
C ARG A 127 -93.80 41.87 -31.69
N MET A 128 -93.65 42.10 -32.99
CA MET A 128 -93.50 41.02 -33.98
C MET A 128 -92.25 40.17 -33.72
N GLN A 129 -91.13 40.79 -33.36
CA GLN A 129 -89.90 40.08 -33.04
C GLN A 129 -90.07 39.17 -31.82
N LYS A 130 -90.63 39.71 -30.73
CA LYS A 130 -90.97 38.93 -29.52
C LYS A 130 -91.90 37.76 -29.83
N ALA A 131 -92.95 37.98 -30.63
CA ALA A 131 -93.88 36.94 -31.03
C ALA A 131 -93.19 35.81 -31.81
N TYR A 132 -92.24 36.13 -32.69
CA TYR A 132 -91.49 35.12 -33.44
C TYR A 132 -90.54 34.33 -32.55
N ASP A 133 -89.87 34.99 -31.61
CA ASP A 133 -88.89 34.33 -30.73
C ASP A 133 -89.57 33.24 -29.87
N ILE A 134 -90.72 33.56 -29.28
CA ILE A 134 -91.51 32.62 -28.45
C ILE A 134 -92.12 31.49 -29.28
N LEU A 135 -92.67 31.79 -30.46
CA LEU A 135 -93.32 30.78 -31.31
C LEU A 135 -92.33 29.91 -32.09
N LYS A 136 -91.05 30.29 -32.17
CA LYS A 136 -90.02 29.53 -32.88
C LYS A 136 -89.58 28.28 -32.11
N ASP A 137 -89.43 28.37 -30.79
CA ASP A 137 -89.07 27.22 -29.96
C ASP A 137 -90.32 26.36 -29.70
N HIS A 138 -90.20 25.04 -29.89
CA HIS A 138 -91.29 24.11 -29.67
C HIS A 138 -91.74 24.09 -28.20
N SER A 139 -90.82 24.20 -27.24
CA SER A 139 -91.16 24.20 -25.82
C SER A 139 -91.93 25.46 -25.44
N GLU A 140 -91.46 26.63 -25.86
CA GLU A 140 -92.08 27.93 -25.54
C GLU A 140 -93.42 28.11 -26.29
N HIS A 141 -93.50 27.65 -27.54
CA HIS A 141 -94.74 27.61 -28.31
C HIS A 141 -95.84 26.81 -27.59
N MET A 142 -95.51 25.60 -27.12
CA MET A 142 -96.48 24.74 -26.43
C MET A 142 -96.91 25.34 -25.10
N MET A 143 -95.98 25.96 -24.36
CA MET A 143 -96.31 26.68 -23.13
C MET A 143 -97.23 27.87 -23.40
N TYR A 144 -96.90 28.73 -24.36
CA TYR A 144 -97.74 29.87 -24.73
C TYR A 144 -99.13 29.44 -25.20
N TYR A 145 -99.21 28.39 -26.04
CA TYR A 145 -100.48 27.79 -26.44
C TYR A 145 -101.28 27.28 -25.24
N HIS A 146 -100.63 26.61 -24.29
CA HIS A 146 -101.29 26.15 -23.07
C HIS A 146 -101.80 27.31 -22.20
N TYR A 147 -101.03 28.40 -22.02
CA TYR A 147 -101.48 29.59 -21.30
C TYR A 147 -102.65 30.29 -21.99
N ARG A 148 -102.57 30.44 -23.32
CA ARG A 148 -103.67 30.94 -24.17
C ARG A 148 -104.93 30.09 -24.00
N MET A 149 -104.81 28.76 -24.13
CA MET A 149 -105.93 27.85 -23.97
C MET A 149 -106.50 27.88 -22.56
N ARG A 150 -105.67 27.98 -21.53
CA ARG A 150 -106.09 28.15 -20.13
C ARG A 150 -106.86 29.45 -19.93
N TYR A 151 -106.42 30.55 -20.54
CA TYR A 151 -107.14 31.84 -20.50
C TYR A 151 -108.53 31.71 -21.14
N TYR A 152 -108.62 31.18 -22.36
CA TYR A 152 -109.91 30.97 -23.02
C TYR A 152 -110.79 29.97 -22.27
N THR A 153 -110.21 28.88 -21.73
CA THR A 153 -110.94 27.89 -20.93
C THR A 153 -111.50 28.52 -19.65
N LYS A 154 -110.72 29.37 -18.96
CA LYS A 154 -111.16 30.10 -17.77
C LYS A 154 -112.30 31.08 -18.08
N MET A 155 -112.19 31.80 -19.20
CA MET A 155 -113.26 32.70 -19.68
C MET A 155 -114.52 31.92 -20.08
N PHE A 156 -114.36 30.77 -20.75
CA PHE A 156 -115.48 29.94 -21.20
C PHE A 156 -116.23 29.28 -20.04
N PHE A 157 -115.51 28.83 -18.99
CA PHE A 157 -116.11 28.28 -17.77
C PHE A 157 -116.74 29.34 -16.85
N GLN A 158 -116.37 30.62 -16.96
CA GLN A 158 -117.00 31.72 -16.23
C GLN A 158 -118.34 32.17 -16.86
N SER A 159 -118.59 31.85 -18.13
CA SER A 159 -119.83 32.15 -18.85
C SER A 159 -120.93 31.12 -18.56
N LYS A 160 -121.70 31.32 -17.47
CA LYS A 160 -122.95 30.58 -17.21
C LYS A 160 -124.09 31.05 -18.15
N SER A 161 -124.04 30.78 -19.45
CA SER A 161 -125.23 31.07 -20.30
C SER A 161 -125.33 30.46 -21.70
N ASN A 162 -124.66 29.36 -22.09
CA ASN A 162 -124.93 28.78 -23.42
C ASN A 162 -125.22 27.27 -23.33
N GLY A 163 -126.44 26.86 -23.68
CA GLY A 163 -127.01 25.50 -23.62
C GLY A 163 -126.34 24.41 -24.48
N TRP A 164 -125.10 24.63 -24.89
CA TRP A 164 -124.21 23.60 -25.44
C TRP A 164 -123.36 22.92 -24.36
N SER A 165 -123.41 23.43 -23.13
CA SER A 165 -122.71 22.88 -21.95
C SER A 165 -123.19 21.49 -21.54
N GLU A 166 -124.44 21.11 -21.82
CA GLU A 166 -125.00 19.83 -21.34
C GLU A 166 -124.60 18.67 -22.27
N TYR A 167 -124.69 18.86 -23.58
CA TYR A 167 -124.27 17.87 -24.60
C TYR A 167 -122.74 17.66 -24.62
N LEU A 168 -121.96 18.73 -24.41
CA LEU A 168 -120.50 18.64 -24.30
C LEU A 168 -120.05 18.12 -22.94
N CYS A 169 -120.78 18.37 -21.84
CA CYS A 169 -120.51 17.70 -20.57
C CYS A 169 -120.72 16.19 -20.67
N GLU A 170 -121.79 15.73 -21.32
CA GLU A 170 -122.09 14.29 -21.43
C GLU A 170 -121.10 13.54 -22.34
N LEU A 171 -120.73 14.14 -23.48
CA LEU A 171 -119.64 13.63 -24.34
C LEU A 171 -118.29 13.67 -23.60
N SER A 172 -118.02 14.72 -22.83
CA SER A 172 -116.81 14.81 -21.99
C SER A 172 -116.82 13.79 -20.84
N TRP A 173 -117.98 13.45 -20.27
CA TRP A 173 -118.10 12.50 -19.17
C TRP A 173 -117.91 11.07 -19.66
N LYS A 174 -118.47 10.72 -20.83
CA LYS A 174 -118.22 9.44 -21.52
C LYS A 174 -116.77 9.33 -22.01
N HIS A 175 -116.17 10.42 -22.53
CA HIS A 175 -114.74 10.45 -22.87
C HIS A 175 -113.85 10.36 -21.62
N LYS A 176 -114.20 11.06 -20.54
CA LYS A 176 -113.46 11.06 -19.27
C LYS A 176 -113.48 9.69 -18.62
N HIS A 177 -114.63 9.02 -18.57
CA HIS A 177 -114.73 7.67 -18.00
C HIS A 177 -113.94 6.64 -18.81
N LYS A 178 -113.88 6.79 -20.14
CA LYS A 178 -113.04 5.95 -21.01
C LYS A 178 -111.55 6.24 -20.81
N ILE A 179 -111.16 7.50 -20.72
CA ILE A 179 -109.80 7.92 -20.38
C ILE A 179 -109.41 7.39 -18.99
N ASP A 180 -110.27 7.51 -17.98
CA ASP A 180 -110.04 7.04 -16.61
C ASP A 180 -109.89 5.51 -16.51
N THR A 181 -110.55 4.74 -17.38
CA THR A 181 -110.34 3.29 -17.46
C THR A 181 -109.04 2.92 -18.16
N GLU A 182 -108.64 3.67 -19.18
CA GLU A 182 -107.38 3.43 -19.90
C GLU A 182 -106.16 3.92 -19.08
N THR A 183 -106.29 5.02 -18.34
CA THR A 183 -105.23 5.49 -17.41
C THR A 183 -104.99 4.49 -16.30
N LYS A 184 -106.03 3.88 -15.70
CA LYS A 184 -105.86 2.80 -14.72
C LYS A 184 -105.11 1.59 -15.28
N LYS A 185 -105.32 1.23 -16.56
CA LYS A 185 -104.56 0.17 -17.23
C LYS A 185 -103.10 0.57 -17.43
N ILE A 186 -102.85 1.81 -17.83
CA ILE A 186 -101.50 2.37 -17.99
C ILE A 186 -100.78 2.43 -16.64
N ASP A 187 -101.44 2.89 -15.57
CA ASP A 187 -100.89 2.95 -14.21
C ASP A 187 -100.55 1.55 -13.68
N ALA A 188 -101.39 0.54 -13.96
CA ALA A 188 -101.08 -0.85 -13.64
C ALA A 188 -99.82 -1.34 -14.37
N LEU A 189 -99.66 -1.02 -15.66
CA LEU A 189 -98.46 -1.36 -16.44
C LEU A 189 -97.21 -0.60 -15.96
N ILE A 190 -97.35 0.66 -15.57
CA ILE A 190 -96.26 1.45 -14.95
C ILE A 190 -95.82 0.80 -13.64
N SER A 191 -96.76 0.40 -12.79
CA SER A 191 -96.44 -0.27 -11.51
C SER A 191 -95.70 -1.61 -11.72
N ILE A 192 -96.07 -2.36 -12.77
CA ILE A 192 -95.36 -3.58 -13.16
C ILE A 192 -93.95 -3.22 -13.66
N SER A 193 -93.81 -2.24 -14.55
CA SER A 193 -92.52 -1.75 -15.05
C SER A 193 -91.59 -1.29 -13.92
N GLU A 194 -92.12 -0.59 -12.92
CA GLU A 194 -91.37 -0.15 -11.74
C GLU A 194 -90.91 -1.33 -10.89
N LYS A 195 -91.76 -2.34 -10.68
CA LYS A 195 -91.37 -3.59 -10.00
C LYS A 195 -90.23 -4.29 -10.75
N TRP A 196 -90.32 -4.43 -12.07
CA TRP A 196 -89.24 -5.01 -12.89
C TRP A 196 -87.95 -4.19 -12.81
N LYS A 197 -88.04 -2.86 -12.82
CA LYS A 197 -86.87 -1.97 -12.65
C LYS A 197 -86.24 -2.14 -11.26
N GLN A 198 -87.04 -2.30 -10.21
CA GLN A 198 -86.55 -2.57 -8.86
C GLN A 198 -85.91 -3.95 -8.74
N GLU A 199 -86.52 -4.99 -9.34
CA GLU A 199 -85.98 -6.35 -9.39
C GLU A 199 -84.64 -6.39 -10.13
N GLU A 200 -84.55 -5.75 -11.30
CA GLU A 200 -83.33 -5.65 -12.09
C GLU A 200 -82.25 -4.84 -11.36
N LYS A 201 -82.63 -3.78 -10.65
CA LYS A 201 -81.72 -3.04 -9.77
C LYS A 201 -81.17 -3.95 -8.66
N LYS A 202 -82.02 -4.70 -7.96
CA LYS A 202 -81.59 -5.67 -6.94
C LYS A 202 -80.62 -6.70 -7.53
N ARG A 203 -80.93 -7.28 -8.70
CA ARG A 203 -80.04 -8.24 -9.39
C ARG A 203 -78.67 -7.63 -9.73
N ARG A 204 -78.65 -6.40 -10.24
CA ARG A 204 -77.39 -5.68 -10.53
C ARG A 204 -76.61 -5.38 -9.24
N ASP A 205 -77.30 -4.98 -8.18
CA ASP A 205 -76.66 -4.69 -6.89
C ASP A 205 -76.11 -5.97 -6.24
N THR A 206 -76.82 -7.10 -6.31
CA THR A 206 -76.30 -8.40 -5.86
C THR A 206 -75.11 -8.88 -6.69
N GLN A 207 -75.14 -8.66 -8.01
CA GLN A 207 -74.01 -9.01 -8.87
C GLN A 207 -72.78 -8.14 -8.56
N ARG A 208 -72.98 -6.83 -8.38
CA ARG A 208 -71.90 -5.91 -7.96
C ARG A 208 -71.34 -6.28 -6.60
N ALA A 209 -72.20 -6.68 -5.65
CA ALA A 209 -71.75 -7.14 -4.34
C ALA A 209 -70.90 -8.42 -4.46
N GLN A 210 -71.32 -9.39 -5.28
CA GLN A 210 -70.54 -10.61 -5.54
C GLN A 210 -69.20 -10.30 -6.23
N GLU A 211 -69.18 -9.40 -7.22
CA GLU A 211 -67.96 -8.95 -7.89
C GLU A 211 -67.02 -8.19 -6.93
N GLU A 212 -67.57 -7.41 -6.01
CA GLU A 212 -66.80 -6.70 -4.98
C GLU A 212 -66.22 -7.67 -3.95
N GLU A 213 -66.97 -8.67 -3.50
CA GLU A 213 -66.46 -9.73 -2.64
C GLU A 213 -65.34 -10.52 -3.33
N HIS A 214 -65.52 -10.88 -4.61
CA HIS A 214 -64.50 -11.60 -5.37
C HIS A 214 -63.24 -10.75 -5.59
N ARG A 215 -63.38 -9.42 -5.72
CA ARG A 215 -62.26 -8.47 -5.79
C ARG A 215 -61.50 -8.43 -4.47
N LYS A 216 -62.22 -8.29 -3.35
CA LYS A 216 -61.64 -8.29 -2.00
C LYS A 216 -60.95 -9.63 -1.70
N GLU A 217 -61.55 -10.74 -2.09
CA GLU A 217 -60.95 -12.05 -1.92
C GLU A 217 -59.66 -12.20 -2.74
N HIS A 218 -59.67 -11.76 -4.00
CA HIS A 218 -58.47 -11.75 -4.82
C HIS A 218 -57.37 -10.82 -4.26
N GLU A 219 -57.73 -9.67 -3.69
CA GLU A 219 -56.79 -8.80 -2.96
C GLU A 219 -56.23 -9.48 -1.71
N ARG A 220 -57.06 -10.12 -0.88
CA ARG A 220 -56.61 -10.94 0.26
C ARG A 220 -55.67 -12.05 -0.17
N GLN A 221 -55.96 -12.74 -1.26
CA GLN A 221 -55.09 -13.78 -1.80
C GLN A 221 -53.76 -13.23 -2.29
N LYS A 222 -53.75 -12.06 -2.92
CA LYS A 222 -52.51 -11.36 -3.30
C LYS A 222 -51.69 -10.96 -2.09
N GLU A 223 -52.32 -10.46 -1.02
CA GLU A 223 -51.63 -10.13 0.23
C GLU A 223 -51.03 -11.37 0.89
N ILE A 224 -51.78 -12.47 0.97
CA ILE A 224 -51.29 -13.76 1.50
C ILE A 224 -50.11 -14.27 0.65
N GLN A 225 -50.19 -14.19 -0.68
CA GLN A 225 -49.09 -14.58 -1.57
C GLN A 225 -47.87 -13.67 -1.42
N ALA A 226 -48.08 -12.36 -1.28
CA ALA A 226 -47.00 -11.40 -1.05
C ALA A 226 -46.30 -11.66 0.30
N GLU A 227 -47.06 -11.98 1.34
CA GLU A 227 -46.53 -12.29 2.66
C GLU A 227 -45.73 -13.61 2.66
N LYS A 228 -46.24 -14.66 1.98
CA LYS A 228 -45.47 -15.90 1.78
C LYS A 228 -44.15 -15.66 1.07
N ARG A 229 -44.15 -14.84 0.01
CA ARG A 229 -42.91 -14.46 -0.69
C ARG A 229 -41.93 -13.73 0.21
N ARG A 230 -42.42 -12.81 1.06
CA ARG A 230 -41.57 -12.12 2.06
C ARG A 230 -40.94 -13.10 3.04
N GLN A 231 -41.72 -14.07 3.54
CA GLN A 231 -41.21 -15.09 4.45
C GLN A 231 -40.16 -16.00 3.78
N GLU A 232 -40.41 -16.41 2.54
CA GLU A 232 -39.44 -17.18 1.73
C GLU A 232 -38.15 -16.39 1.47
N GLU A 233 -38.26 -15.09 1.15
CA GLU A 233 -37.12 -14.19 0.96
C GLU A 233 -36.32 -14.01 2.26
N GLU A 234 -36.98 -13.77 3.39
CA GLU A 234 -36.35 -13.68 4.71
C GLU A 234 -35.68 -15.00 5.13
N GLU A 235 -36.29 -16.14 4.82
CA GLU A 235 -35.70 -17.45 5.08
C GLU A 235 -34.48 -17.69 4.18
N ALA A 236 -34.57 -17.36 2.90
CA ALA A 236 -33.46 -17.43 1.96
C ALA A 236 -32.30 -16.51 2.39
N GLU A 237 -32.60 -15.30 2.88
CA GLU A 237 -31.57 -14.40 3.42
C GLU A 237 -30.94 -14.97 4.69
N ARG A 238 -31.75 -15.54 5.60
CA ARG A 238 -31.23 -16.23 6.79
C ARG A 238 -30.33 -17.40 6.41
N GLN A 239 -30.70 -18.20 5.42
CA GLN A 239 -29.88 -19.30 4.91
C GLN A 239 -28.59 -18.78 4.25
N LYS A 240 -28.67 -17.69 3.50
CA LYS A 240 -27.49 -17.03 2.89
C LYS A 240 -26.52 -16.55 3.96
N ARG A 241 -27.01 -15.85 5.01
CA ARG A 241 -26.20 -15.41 6.14
C ARG A 241 -25.52 -16.57 6.86
N LYS A 242 -26.25 -17.68 7.10
CA LYS A 242 -25.67 -18.91 7.68
C LYS A 242 -24.57 -19.50 6.79
N ARG A 243 -24.76 -19.53 5.47
CA ARG A 243 -23.74 -20.02 4.51
C ARG A 243 -22.51 -19.11 4.49
N GLU A 244 -22.70 -17.79 4.51
CA GLU A 244 -21.60 -16.82 4.58
C GLU A 244 -20.84 -16.93 5.90
N GLU A 245 -21.52 -17.14 7.03
CA GLU A 245 -20.89 -17.36 8.33
C GLU A 245 -20.09 -18.67 8.36
N GLN A 246 -20.66 -19.76 7.85
CA GLN A 246 -19.95 -21.03 7.68
C GLN A 246 -18.75 -20.91 6.72
N ALA A 247 -18.86 -20.11 5.66
CA ALA A 247 -17.75 -19.84 4.75
C ALA A 247 -16.63 -19.07 5.44
N LYS A 248 -16.97 -18.02 6.22
CA LYS A 248 -16.00 -17.27 7.03
C LYS A 248 -15.34 -18.14 8.09
N GLU A 249 -16.08 -19.05 8.72
CA GLU A 249 -15.52 -19.99 9.69
C GLU A 249 -14.56 -20.98 9.04
N ARG A 250 -14.91 -21.51 7.86
CA ARG A 250 -14.01 -22.37 7.07
C ARG A 250 -12.74 -21.64 6.63
N GLU A 251 -12.87 -20.38 6.21
CA GLU A 251 -11.73 -19.54 5.85
C GLU A 251 -10.82 -19.29 7.05
N LYS A 252 -11.39 -18.97 8.23
CA LYS A 252 -10.60 -18.84 9.47
C LYS A 252 -9.87 -20.14 9.83
N ARG A 253 -10.56 -21.29 9.79
CA ARG A 253 -9.92 -22.58 10.05
C ARG A 253 -8.81 -22.86 9.04
N ALA A 254 -9.02 -22.59 7.75
CA ALA A 254 -7.98 -22.75 6.75
C ALA A 254 -6.75 -21.86 7.02
N THR A 255 -6.95 -20.61 7.46
CA THR A 255 -5.83 -19.73 7.84
C THR A 255 -5.13 -20.17 9.13
N GLU A 256 -5.87 -20.80 10.06
CA GLU A 256 -5.31 -21.39 11.28
C GLU A 256 -4.48 -22.63 10.93
N ASP A 257 -5.03 -23.54 10.12
CA ASP A 257 -4.33 -24.73 9.60
C ASP A 257 -3.06 -24.33 8.83
N GLU A 258 -3.13 -23.34 7.92
CA GLU A 258 -1.96 -22.80 7.21
C GLU A 258 -0.91 -22.18 8.16
N ALA A 259 -1.35 -21.58 9.27
CA ALA A 259 -0.45 -21.02 10.26
C ALA A 259 0.25 -22.11 11.10
N GLU A 260 -0.46 -23.20 11.42
CA GLU A 260 0.08 -24.39 12.07
C GLU A 260 1.11 -25.09 11.18
N ASP A 261 0.77 -25.37 9.91
CA ASP A 261 1.69 -25.95 8.93
C ASP A 261 2.96 -25.09 8.76
N ASN A 262 2.80 -23.77 8.65
CA ASN A 262 3.94 -22.85 8.56
C ASN A 262 4.78 -22.81 9.84
N ALA A 263 4.18 -23.02 11.01
CA ALA A 263 4.90 -23.09 12.28
C ALA A 263 5.70 -24.40 12.39
N GLU A 264 5.12 -25.52 11.94
CA GLU A 264 5.78 -26.83 11.85
C GLU A 264 6.99 -26.77 10.90
N LEU A 265 6.80 -26.28 9.66
CA LEU A 265 7.90 -26.09 8.70
C LEU A 265 9.01 -25.18 9.25
N LYS A 266 8.67 -24.12 9.99
CA LYS A 266 9.68 -23.27 10.65
C LYS A 266 10.43 -24.01 11.75
N ALA A 267 9.76 -24.91 12.48
CA ALA A 267 10.40 -25.72 13.50
C ALA A 267 11.35 -26.75 12.88
N GLU A 268 10.94 -27.41 11.80
CA GLU A 268 11.78 -28.30 11.00
C GLU A 268 13.01 -27.58 10.45
N LEU A 269 12.83 -26.45 9.77
CA LEU A 269 13.94 -25.65 9.23
C LEU A 269 14.92 -25.21 10.33
N LYS A 270 14.40 -24.87 11.53
CA LYS A 270 15.23 -24.52 12.68
C LYS A 270 16.01 -25.73 13.22
N ALA A 271 15.45 -26.94 13.13
CA ALA A 271 16.15 -28.16 13.51
C ALA A 271 17.27 -28.49 12.50
N GLU A 272 16.99 -28.41 11.20
CA GLU A 272 18.00 -28.56 10.14
C GLU A 272 19.13 -27.54 10.28
N LEU A 273 18.79 -26.27 10.57
CA LEU A 273 19.79 -25.23 10.80
C LEU A 273 20.73 -25.57 11.97
N LYS A 274 20.20 -26.14 13.05
CA LYS A 274 21.02 -26.59 14.20
C LYS A 274 21.95 -27.74 13.79
N GLU A 275 21.48 -28.67 12.96
CA GLU A 275 22.31 -29.77 12.47
C GLU A 275 23.48 -29.25 11.63
N VAL A 276 23.21 -28.33 10.71
CA VAL A 276 24.27 -27.67 9.90
C VAL A 276 25.25 -26.88 10.79
N GLN A 277 24.75 -26.20 11.84
CA GLN A 277 25.62 -25.52 12.80
C GLN A 277 26.52 -26.50 13.56
N LEU A 278 25.99 -27.64 13.99
CA LEU A 278 26.77 -28.69 14.65
C LEU A 278 27.82 -29.29 13.70
N GLU A 279 27.49 -29.52 12.43
CA GLU A 279 28.47 -29.97 11.44
C GLU A 279 29.61 -28.97 11.24
N PHE A 280 29.30 -27.68 11.20
CA PHE A 280 30.30 -26.62 11.12
C PHE A 280 31.21 -26.59 12.35
N GLU A 281 30.66 -26.69 13.57
CA GLU A 281 31.44 -26.77 14.80
C GLU A 281 32.32 -28.03 14.84
N ILE A 282 31.80 -29.19 14.43
CA ILE A 282 32.56 -30.44 14.31
C ILE A 282 33.71 -30.26 13.31
N TRP A 283 33.47 -29.59 12.18
CA TRP A 283 34.50 -29.30 11.19
C TRP A 283 35.59 -28.39 11.77
N GLU A 284 35.23 -27.31 12.49
CA GLU A 284 36.20 -26.43 13.15
C GLU A 284 37.05 -27.18 14.17
N LEU A 285 36.43 -28.05 14.98
CA LEU A 285 37.14 -28.89 15.95
C LEU A 285 38.11 -29.83 15.24
N ARG A 286 37.70 -30.46 14.12
CA ARG A 286 38.61 -31.28 13.29
C ARG A 286 39.80 -30.48 12.76
N GLN A 287 39.59 -29.22 12.33
CA GLN A 287 40.69 -28.35 11.90
C GLN A 287 41.64 -28.01 13.06
N LYS A 288 41.10 -27.72 14.25
CA LYS A 288 41.91 -27.45 15.45
C LYS A 288 42.76 -28.67 15.84
N VAL A 289 42.16 -29.87 15.83
CA VAL A 289 42.89 -31.13 16.10
C VAL A 289 43.99 -31.38 15.05
N LYS A 290 43.69 -31.16 13.76
CA LYS A 290 44.69 -31.30 12.70
C LYS A 290 45.88 -30.37 12.90
N ARG A 291 45.62 -29.08 13.19
CA ARG A 291 46.67 -28.09 13.46
C ARG A 291 47.48 -28.43 14.71
N ALA A 292 46.83 -28.90 15.77
CA ALA A 292 47.51 -29.34 16.98
C ALA A 292 48.47 -30.51 16.71
N LYS A 293 48.04 -31.48 15.89
CA LYS A 293 48.89 -32.61 15.47
C LYS A 293 50.06 -32.18 14.58
N GLU A 294 49.85 -31.19 13.71
CA GLU A 294 50.94 -30.59 12.91
C GLU A 294 51.97 -29.87 13.81
N VAL A 295 51.51 -29.17 14.86
CA VAL A 295 52.39 -28.55 15.86
C VAL A 295 53.16 -29.62 16.64
N GLU A 296 52.49 -30.65 17.15
CA GLU A 296 53.13 -31.77 17.86
C GLU A 296 54.19 -32.47 17.01
N ASN A 297 53.90 -32.71 15.72
CA ASN A 297 54.86 -33.25 14.78
C ASN A 297 56.07 -32.31 14.62
N ARG A 298 55.86 -31.00 14.44
CA ARG A 298 56.97 -30.02 14.37
C ARG A 298 57.79 -29.95 15.65
N GLU A 299 57.15 -30.02 16.82
CA GLU A 299 57.85 -30.06 18.11
C GLU A 299 58.65 -31.35 18.28
N SER A 300 58.16 -32.47 17.77
CA SER A 300 58.91 -33.74 17.75
C SER A 300 60.14 -33.66 16.83
N GLU A 301 60.00 -33.02 15.65
CA GLU A 301 61.12 -32.78 14.73
C GLU A 301 62.15 -31.84 15.34
N LEU A 302 61.71 -30.76 15.99
CA LEU A 302 62.59 -29.83 16.69
C LEU A 302 63.36 -30.52 17.82
N ARG A 303 62.70 -31.36 18.63
CA ARG A 303 63.37 -32.17 19.66
C ARG A 303 64.45 -33.06 19.08
N LEU A 304 64.19 -33.72 17.95
CA LEU A 304 65.20 -34.54 17.27
C LEU A 304 66.37 -33.71 16.74
N LEU A 305 66.13 -32.48 16.28
CA LEU A 305 67.18 -31.55 15.86
C LEU A 305 68.02 -31.06 17.05
N ASP A 306 67.38 -30.73 18.17
CA ASP A 306 68.08 -30.34 19.41
C ASP A 306 68.93 -31.49 19.96
N GLU A 307 68.42 -32.72 19.98
CA GLU A 307 69.22 -33.90 20.36
C GLU A 307 70.44 -34.10 19.45
N LYS A 308 70.30 -33.88 18.14
CA LYS A 308 71.42 -33.93 17.20
C LYS A 308 72.41 -32.80 17.44
N ARG A 309 71.93 -31.58 17.71
CA ARG A 309 72.76 -30.43 18.05
C ARG A 309 73.55 -30.70 19.31
N ASP A 310 72.92 -31.23 20.35
CA ASP A 310 73.55 -31.49 21.64
C ASP A 310 74.57 -32.63 21.54
N LYS A 311 74.30 -33.67 20.74
CA LYS A 311 75.30 -34.69 20.40
C LYS A 311 76.50 -34.09 19.66
N ALA A 312 76.27 -33.24 18.66
CA ALA A 312 77.35 -32.57 17.95
C ALA A 312 78.17 -31.65 18.88
N ILE A 313 77.52 -30.97 19.83
CA ILE A 313 78.21 -30.17 20.86
C ILE A 313 79.04 -31.08 21.78
N GLN A 314 78.52 -32.25 22.18
CA GLN A 314 79.27 -33.23 22.97
C GLN A 314 80.50 -33.73 22.22
N GLU A 315 80.36 -34.16 20.96
CA GLU A 315 81.47 -34.60 20.11
C GLU A 315 82.52 -33.50 19.92
N LEU A 316 82.10 -32.26 19.71
CA LEU A 316 83.01 -31.10 19.61
C LEU A 316 83.74 -30.83 20.93
N ASN A 317 83.06 -30.95 22.06
CA ASN A 317 83.67 -30.77 23.39
C ASN A 317 84.66 -31.91 23.70
N GLU A 318 84.35 -33.14 23.35
CA GLU A 318 85.26 -34.29 23.46
C GLU A 318 86.50 -34.09 22.60
N ALA A 319 86.34 -33.74 21.33
CA ALA A 319 87.45 -33.44 20.43
C ALA A 319 88.31 -32.26 20.93
N LEU A 320 87.68 -31.23 21.50
CA LEU A 320 88.39 -30.12 22.12
C LEU A 320 89.18 -30.57 23.36
N ASN A 321 88.59 -31.40 24.21
CA ASN A 321 89.25 -31.96 25.38
C ASN A 321 90.45 -32.83 25.00
N ASP A 322 90.30 -33.69 24.00
CA ASP A 322 91.39 -34.52 23.46
C ASP A 322 92.52 -33.65 22.90
N LYS A 323 92.19 -32.57 22.19
CA LYS A 323 93.18 -31.62 21.69
C LYS A 323 93.91 -30.92 22.83
N MET A 324 93.17 -30.49 23.86
CA MET A 324 93.76 -29.87 25.06
C MET A 324 94.67 -30.85 25.81
N GLU A 325 94.29 -32.13 25.91
CA GLU A 325 95.10 -33.15 26.56
C GLU A 325 96.34 -33.50 25.75
N ASN A 326 96.23 -33.58 24.42
CA ASN A 326 97.38 -33.72 23.53
C ASN A 326 98.36 -32.56 23.69
N LEU A 327 97.88 -31.32 23.75
CA LEU A 327 98.73 -30.14 24.00
C LEU A 327 99.39 -30.19 25.38
N ARG A 328 98.67 -30.61 26.44
CA ARG A 328 99.24 -30.82 27.78
C ARG A 328 100.33 -31.90 27.75
N ASN A 329 100.11 -32.99 27.02
CA ASN A 329 101.08 -34.08 26.88
C ASN A 329 102.32 -33.67 26.08
N GLU A 330 102.15 -32.89 25.01
CA GLU A 330 103.27 -32.28 24.28
C GLU A 330 104.08 -31.34 25.16
N PHE A 331 103.40 -30.50 25.96
CA PHE A 331 104.08 -29.63 26.92
C PHE A 331 104.87 -30.46 27.95
N ARG A 332 104.25 -31.51 28.51
CA ARG A 332 104.90 -32.44 29.46
C ARG A 332 106.13 -33.14 28.84
N ARG A 333 106.06 -33.56 27.57
CA ARG A 333 107.21 -34.13 26.85
C ARG A 333 108.32 -33.10 26.63
N LYS A 334 107.97 -31.85 26.28
CA LYS A 334 108.94 -30.76 26.11
C LYS A 334 109.62 -30.37 27.44
N THR A 335 108.89 -30.40 28.56
CA THR A 335 109.49 -30.16 29.87
C THR A 335 110.41 -31.30 30.28
N GLN A 336 109.98 -32.56 30.13
CA GLN A 336 110.83 -33.74 30.41
C GLN A 336 112.10 -33.74 29.57
N THR A 337 112.02 -33.47 28.26
CA THR A 337 113.22 -33.40 27.41
C THR A 337 114.16 -32.26 27.78
N ARG A 338 113.61 -31.10 28.21
CA ARG A 338 114.43 -30.00 28.76
C ARG A 338 115.09 -30.37 30.09
N GLU A 339 114.38 -31.04 30.98
CA GLU A 339 114.91 -31.55 32.25
C GLU A 339 116.02 -32.58 31.99
N GLU A 340 115.79 -33.56 31.10
CA GLU A 340 116.79 -34.54 30.69
C GLU A 340 118.03 -33.87 30.06
N GLN A 341 117.85 -32.86 29.19
CA GLN A 341 118.96 -32.10 28.63
C GLN A 341 119.76 -31.39 29.72
N HIS A 342 119.07 -30.74 30.67
CA HIS A 342 119.71 -30.08 31.80
C HIS A 342 120.47 -31.08 32.70
N GLU A 343 119.89 -32.24 32.99
CA GLU A 343 120.54 -33.30 33.75
C GLU A 343 121.78 -33.84 33.03
N ARG A 344 121.70 -34.08 31.72
CA ARG A 344 122.86 -34.48 30.90
C ARG A 344 123.96 -33.42 30.91
N GLU A 345 123.61 -32.13 30.82
CA GLU A 345 124.58 -31.03 30.94
C GLU A 345 125.24 -31.01 32.32
N VAL A 346 124.47 -31.19 33.39
CA VAL A 346 125.00 -31.27 34.76
C VAL A 346 125.93 -32.47 34.91
N GLN A 347 125.57 -33.64 34.38
CA GLN A 347 126.42 -34.84 34.39
C GLN A 347 127.70 -34.63 33.58
N ASN A 348 127.61 -34.05 32.38
CA ASN A 348 128.78 -33.71 31.56
C ASN A 348 129.71 -32.72 32.27
N LYS A 349 129.16 -31.68 32.92
CA LYS A 349 129.94 -30.75 33.74
C LYS A 349 130.62 -31.44 34.92
N LYS A 350 129.92 -32.34 35.62
CA LYS A 350 130.51 -33.16 36.70
C LYS A 350 131.65 -34.04 36.17
N ALA A 351 131.44 -34.74 35.06
CA ALA A 351 132.46 -35.57 34.42
C ALA A 351 133.67 -34.75 33.94
N PHE A 352 133.43 -33.55 33.38
CA PHE A 352 134.50 -32.62 33.02
C PHE A 352 135.33 -32.23 34.26
N HIS A 353 134.69 -31.83 35.36
CA HIS A 353 135.41 -31.53 36.60
C HIS A 353 136.08 -32.75 37.25
N GLU A 354 135.55 -33.97 37.07
CA GLU A 354 136.19 -35.22 37.48
C GLU A 354 137.49 -35.43 36.71
N THR A 355 137.44 -35.35 35.37
CA THR A 355 138.60 -35.50 34.50
C THR A 355 139.63 -34.39 34.75
N GLU A 356 139.18 -33.15 34.95
CA GLU A 356 140.04 -32.03 35.34
C GLU A 356 140.73 -32.30 36.68
N ARG A 357 140.01 -32.76 37.71
CA ARG A 357 140.60 -33.16 38.99
C ARG A 357 141.61 -34.29 38.83
N GLU A 358 141.36 -35.27 37.98
CA GLU A 358 142.33 -36.34 37.67
C GLU A 358 143.57 -35.83 36.93
N THR A 359 143.41 -34.94 35.93
CA THR A 359 144.57 -34.32 35.27
C THR A 359 145.39 -33.49 36.24
N GLN A 360 144.75 -32.75 37.16
CA GLN A 360 145.44 -32.02 38.22
C GLN A 360 146.16 -32.96 39.20
N LYS A 361 145.60 -34.13 39.52
CA LYS A 361 146.29 -35.15 40.34
C LYS A 361 147.50 -35.72 39.61
N ILE A 362 147.38 -36.04 38.32
CA ILE A 362 148.49 -36.50 37.48
C ILE A 362 149.59 -35.43 37.41
N ASP A 363 149.23 -34.17 37.22
CA ASP A 363 150.20 -33.07 37.12
C ASP A 363 150.86 -32.79 38.48
N ARG A 364 150.11 -32.81 39.59
CA ARG A 364 150.68 -32.76 40.95
C ARG A 364 151.61 -33.93 41.23
N LYS A 365 151.29 -35.14 40.74
CA LYS A 365 152.16 -36.33 40.86
C LYS A 365 153.44 -36.13 40.04
N ARG A 366 153.35 -35.65 38.79
CA ARG A 366 154.49 -35.31 37.95
C ARG A 366 155.43 -34.28 38.60
N VAL A 367 154.86 -33.21 39.17
CA VAL A 367 155.64 -32.17 39.88
C VAL A 367 156.33 -32.77 41.11
N ARG A 368 155.62 -33.59 41.90
CA ARG A 368 156.18 -34.28 43.07
C ARG A 368 157.30 -35.22 42.67
N ASP A 369 157.12 -36.03 41.64
CA ASP A 369 158.10 -37.02 41.18
C ASP A 369 159.34 -36.33 40.58
N SER A 370 159.18 -35.21 39.87
CA SER A 370 160.31 -34.39 39.41
C SER A 370 161.09 -33.77 40.56
N TYR A 371 160.41 -33.27 41.61
CA TYR A 371 161.08 -32.77 42.82
C TYR A 371 161.82 -33.88 43.56
N ARG A 372 161.22 -35.08 43.66
CA ARG A 372 161.86 -36.25 44.28
C ARG A 372 163.10 -36.70 43.52
N SER A 373 163.05 -36.70 42.20
CA SER A 373 164.21 -37.00 41.35
C SER A 373 165.34 -35.99 41.58
N TRP A 374 165.02 -34.70 41.62
CA TRP A 374 166.00 -33.65 41.92
C TRP A 374 166.54 -33.72 43.36
N ASP A 375 165.70 -34.01 44.36
CA ASP A 375 166.15 -34.16 45.75
C ASP A 375 167.08 -35.37 45.93
N ASN A 376 166.80 -36.48 45.23
CA ASN A 376 167.68 -37.64 45.21
C ASN A 376 169.03 -37.34 44.51
N GLU A 377 169.00 -36.57 43.41
CA GLU A 377 170.20 -36.11 42.70
C GLU A 377 171.01 -35.10 43.53
N MET A 378 170.36 -34.27 44.34
CA MET A 378 171.03 -33.38 45.29
C MET A 378 171.61 -34.15 46.49
N ARG A 379 170.94 -35.18 47.01
CA ARG A 379 171.47 -36.03 48.09
C ARG A 379 172.67 -36.86 47.65
N SER A 380 172.68 -37.39 46.43
CA SER A 380 173.85 -38.15 45.94
C SER A 380 175.10 -37.28 45.78
N ILE A 381 174.94 -35.96 45.60
CA ILE A 381 176.05 -34.98 45.58
C ILE A 381 176.59 -34.69 47.00
N VAL A 382 175.78 -34.85 48.05
CA VAL A 382 176.16 -34.54 49.45
C VAL A 382 176.85 -35.73 50.14
N GLU A 383 176.59 -36.97 49.72
CA GLU A 383 177.03 -38.19 50.43
C GLU A 383 178.12 -39.02 49.70
N GLY A 384 178.72 -38.52 48.60
CA GLY A 384 179.74 -39.25 47.82
C GLY A 384 181.11 -38.57 47.78
N ASP A 385 182.16 -39.27 48.23
CA ASP A 385 183.58 -38.87 48.19
C ASP A 385 184.16 -38.84 46.75
N GLY A 386 183.67 -37.91 45.93
CA GLY A 386 184.18 -37.61 44.59
C GLY A 386 184.24 -36.10 44.35
N PRO A 387 185.21 -35.60 43.56
CA PRO A 387 185.39 -34.17 43.34
C PRO A 387 184.13 -33.53 42.69
N PRO A 388 183.73 -32.32 43.14
CA PRO A 388 182.42 -31.74 42.83
C PRO A 388 182.19 -31.43 41.34
N PRO A 389 180.96 -31.65 40.80
CA PRO A 389 180.65 -31.41 39.40
C PRO A 389 180.67 -29.91 39.06
N ALA A 390 181.21 -29.56 37.90
CA ALA A 390 181.47 -28.18 37.49
C ALA A 390 180.23 -27.27 37.39
N LYS A 391 179.00 -27.81 37.44
CA LYS A 391 177.74 -27.06 37.52
C LYS A 391 176.69 -27.85 38.33
N ALA A 392 176.14 -27.22 39.37
CA ALA A 392 175.05 -27.80 40.16
C ALA A 392 173.76 -27.99 39.32
N PRO A 393 173.00 -29.09 39.53
CA PRO A 393 171.74 -29.32 38.82
C PRO A 393 170.71 -28.24 39.19
N LYS A 394 170.15 -27.59 38.16
CA LYS A 394 169.19 -26.49 38.33
C LYS A 394 167.91 -27.02 38.96
N ARG A 395 167.47 -26.39 40.06
CA ARG A 395 166.17 -26.65 40.68
C ARG A 395 165.06 -26.59 39.62
N PRO A 396 164.21 -27.62 39.52
CA PRO A 396 163.06 -27.62 38.61
C PRO A 396 162.13 -26.44 38.90
N ASP A 397 162.11 -25.48 37.98
CA ASP A 397 161.38 -24.23 38.10
C ASP A 397 159.99 -24.39 37.45
N PHE A 398 159.06 -25.00 38.20
CA PHE A 398 157.69 -25.27 37.71
C PHE A 398 156.76 -24.06 37.77
N TYR A 399 157.21 -22.95 38.36
CA TYR A 399 156.48 -21.69 38.41
C TYR A 399 157.24 -20.63 37.62
N LYS A 400 157.07 -20.60 36.30
CA LYS A 400 157.36 -19.39 35.52
C LYS A 400 156.29 -18.34 35.81
N PRO A 401 156.60 -17.18 36.41
CA PRO A 401 155.63 -16.11 36.61
C PRO A 401 155.38 -15.43 35.26
N CYS A 402 154.32 -15.83 34.56
CA CYS A 402 153.82 -15.10 33.40
C CYS A 402 153.02 -13.90 33.89
N PHE A 403 153.71 -12.81 34.25
CA PHE A 403 153.08 -11.49 34.36
C PHE A 403 152.62 -11.06 32.96
N GLY A 404 151.30 -11.17 32.74
CA GLY A 404 150.63 -11.10 31.44
C GLY A 404 150.56 -9.73 30.75
N ARG A 405 151.57 -8.86 30.89
CA ARG A 405 151.76 -7.69 29.99
C ARG A 405 153.24 -7.34 29.84
N LYS A 406 153.68 -7.09 28.60
CA LYS A 406 154.95 -6.41 28.30
C LYS A 406 154.74 -4.89 28.30
N LYS A 407 155.79 -4.10 28.55
CA LYS A 407 155.80 -2.61 28.65
C LYS A 407 155.25 -1.86 27.42
N ASN A 408 154.84 -2.57 26.35
CA ASN A 408 154.41 -2.03 25.07
C ASN A 408 152.93 -2.36 24.75
N GLY A 409 152.14 -2.79 25.73
CA GLY A 409 150.68 -2.95 25.60
C GLY A 409 150.17 -4.11 24.73
N THR A 410 151.05 -4.99 24.22
CA THR A 410 150.66 -6.11 23.32
C THR A 410 150.73 -7.49 24.00
N TYR A 411 149.73 -8.34 23.69
CA TYR A 411 149.54 -9.67 24.28
C TYR A 411 150.64 -10.68 23.93
N CYS A 412 150.94 -11.60 24.85
CA CYS A 412 151.90 -12.69 24.70
C CYS A 412 151.58 -13.63 23.51
N ARG A 413 152.60 -14.21 22.87
CA ARG A 413 152.47 -15.16 21.73
C ARG A 413 151.49 -16.31 21.98
N PHE A 414 151.32 -16.73 23.23
CA PHE A 414 150.38 -17.81 23.59
C PHE A 414 148.91 -17.36 23.46
N CYS A 415 148.59 -16.13 23.86
CA CYS A 415 147.26 -15.53 23.70
C CYS A 415 146.90 -15.25 22.23
N LYS A 416 147.90 -15.13 21.34
CA LYS A 416 147.69 -14.93 19.91
C LYS A 416 147.33 -16.22 19.16
N LYS A 417 147.59 -17.40 19.74
CA LYS A 417 147.30 -18.72 19.13
C LYS A 417 145.97 -19.34 19.58
N ALA A 418 145.42 -18.92 20.72
CA ALA A 418 144.21 -19.48 21.33
C ALA A 418 142.92 -18.66 21.07
N GLY A 419 142.96 -17.61 20.25
CA GLY A 419 141.74 -16.90 19.85
C GLY A 419 140.99 -16.14 20.95
N GLY A 420 141.60 -15.92 22.13
CA GLY A 420 141.01 -15.10 23.20
C GLY A 420 140.98 -15.80 24.57
N PHE A 421 141.17 -14.98 25.61
CA PHE A 421 141.08 -15.26 27.05
C PHE A 421 141.70 -16.57 27.58
N CYS A 422 142.88 -16.43 28.20
CA CYS A 422 143.38 -17.44 29.12
C CYS A 422 142.57 -17.38 30.44
N SER A 423 142.10 -18.53 30.90
CA SER A 423 141.28 -18.74 32.11
C SER A 423 141.95 -18.31 33.43
N MET A 424 143.18 -17.81 33.41
CA MET A 424 143.84 -17.21 34.58
C MET A 424 143.48 -15.73 34.83
N HIS A 425 142.55 -15.14 34.07
CA HIS A 425 142.09 -13.75 34.27
C HIS A 425 140.58 -13.62 34.56
N ALA A 426 139.90 -14.71 34.89
CA ALA A 426 138.46 -14.69 35.15
C ALA A 426 138.07 -14.34 36.60
N ASP A 427 138.97 -14.47 37.58
CA ASP A 427 138.68 -14.20 39.00
C ASP A 427 139.42 -12.97 39.55
N GLN A 428 139.20 -11.82 38.93
CA GLN A 428 139.45 -10.52 39.57
C GLN A 428 138.22 -9.61 39.39
N LYS A 429 137.14 -9.98 40.07
CA LYS A 429 136.40 -8.97 40.85
C LYS A 429 137.09 -8.86 42.20
N TRP A 430 137.29 -7.60 42.55
CA TRP A 430 138.06 -7.07 43.67
C TRP A 430 137.50 -7.44 45.03
#